data_AF-S3BGP6-F1
#
_entry.id   AF-S3BGP6-F1
#
_cell.length_a   1.000
_cell.length_b   1.000
_cell.length_c   1.000
_cell.angle_alpha   90.00
_cell.angle_beta   90.00
_cell.angle_gamma   90.00
#
_symmetry.space_group_name_H-M   'P 1'
#
loop_
_entity.id
_entity.type
_entity.pdbx_description
1 polymer ?
#
loop_
_entity_poly.entity_id
_entity_poly.type
_entity_poly.pdbx_seq_one_letter_code
_entity_poly.pdbx_strand_id
1 'polypeptide(L)'
;MKRLLFILLFCSWAIEAQEQKYILLDSLTAKYKVKQYTLDTSPYGAKNTIEMYNVFYDGNSKDDCYIVLFSVLPELDSKTNWEKIDYKTIKNNFFPTKNIFRRIMHKVFGVFSNENIYINKVKLVKKIKGEYYASKYCWVEDFYCINDSFPIPIATKSFILNVNQPITPIGALRDFFRKLSPLCQDFPFEQNTDSFCGIPDFLKNTYLSNIEERGGDMIYCFYQFYENLHTNISRFGYVKGKGIVAGVYFNHFMPGPFFIDKTGNWRKLKRLPENELLWAEELKKEWAKKEEERKRMGI
;
A
#
# COMPACT_ATOMS: atom_id res chain seq x y z
N MET A 1 26.62 34.54 -20.44
CA MET A 1 26.01 34.24 -19.13
C MET A 1 24.48 34.28 -19.11
N LYS A 2 23.80 35.35 -19.56
CA LYS A 2 22.32 35.43 -19.56
C LYS A 2 21.60 34.31 -20.34
N ARG A 3 22.12 33.89 -21.50
CA ARG A 3 21.57 32.76 -22.29
C ARG A 3 21.76 31.39 -21.62
N LEU A 4 22.85 31.18 -20.88
CA LEU A 4 23.11 29.92 -20.17
C LEU A 4 22.20 29.77 -18.94
N LEU A 5 21.97 30.86 -18.21
CA LEU A 5 21.03 30.92 -17.09
C LEU A 5 19.59 30.65 -17.53
N PHE A 6 19.18 31.17 -18.69
CA PHE A 6 17.85 30.92 -19.25
C PHE A 6 17.65 29.44 -19.60
N ILE A 7 18.65 28.79 -20.22
CA ILE A 7 18.58 27.35 -20.55
C ILE A 7 18.55 26.51 -19.28
N LEU A 8 19.34 26.84 -18.25
CA LEU A 8 19.31 26.14 -16.95
C LEU A 8 17.96 26.28 -16.23
N LEU A 9 17.31 27.45 -16.30
CA LEU A 9 15.96 27.69 -15.75
C LEU A 9 14.87 26.89 -16.48
N PHE A 10 14.95 26.77 -17.80
CA PHE A 10 14.01 25.94 -18.57
C PHE A 10 14.28 24.43 -18.42
N CYS A 11 15.54 24.02 -18.27
CA CYS A 11 15.89 22.62 -17.99
C CYS A 11 15.47 22.17 -16.59
N SER A 12 15.41 23.09 -15.60
CA SER A 12 14.91 22.75 -14.26
C SER A 12 13.38 22.63 -14.22
N TRP A 13 12.64 23.39 -15.03
CA TRP A 13 11.18 23.22 -15.18
C TRP A 13 10.77 22.04 -16.06
N ALA A 14 11.61 21.63 -17.01
CA ALA A 14 11.36 20.45 -17.85
C ALA A 14 11.40 19.13 -17.07
N ILE A 15 12.06 19.10 -15.89
CA ILE A 15 12.14 17.92 -15.02
C ILE A 15 10.92 17.84 -14.07
N GLU A 16 10.19 18.93 -13.87
CA GLU A 16 9.11 19.02 -12.87
C GLU A 16 7.69 18.78 -13.40
N ALA A 17 7.49 18.77 -14.73
CA ALA A 17 6.19 18.48 -15.33
C ALA A 17 6.11 17.05 -15.87
N GLN A 18 6.34 16.03 -15.02
CA GLN A 18 5.87 14.69 -15.38
C GLN A 18 4.34 14.75 -15.41
N GLU A 19 3.77 14.63 -16.61
CA GLU A 19 2.33 14.73 -16.83
C GLU A 19 1.58 13.76 -15.89
N GLN A 20 0.66 14.31 -15.09
CA GLN A 20 -0.14 13.56 -14.13
C GLN A 20 -0.91 12.47 -14.88
N LYS A 21 -0.61 11.21 -14.58
CA LYS A 21 -1.28 10.06 -15.16
C LYS A 21 -2.52 9.70 -14.36
N TYR A 22 -3.55 9.22 -15.04
CA TYR A 22 -4.82 8.84 -14.44
C TYR A 22 -5.17 7.39 -14.76
N ILE A 23 -5.83 6.69 -13.86
CA ILE A 23 -6.39 5.36 -14.11
C ILE A 23 -7.88 5.40 -13.86
N LEU A 24 -8.68 5.02 -14.86
CA LEU A 24 -10.13 4.95 -14.71
C LEU A 24 -10.52 3.65 -14.00
N LEU A 25 -11.16 3.76 -12.84
CA LEU A 25 -11.61 2.64 -12.02
C LEU A 25 -12.59 1.74 -12.78
N ASP A 26 -13.52 2.31 -13.55
CA ASP A 26 -14.46 1.54 -14.37
C ASP A 26 -13.73 0.65 -15.41
N SER A 27 -12.60 1.13 -15.95
CA SER A 27 -11.77 0.32 -16.85
C SER A 27 -11.09 -0.83 -16.11
N LEU A 28 -10.72 -0.64 -14.83
CA LEU A 28 -10.17 -1.71 -13.99
C LEU A 28 -11.20 -2.80 -13.75
N THR A 29 -12.38 -2.41 -13.27
CA THR A 29 -13.45 -3.34 -12.90
C THR A 29 -14.04 -4.07 -14.11
N ALA A 30 -14.02 -3.43 -15.29
CA ALA A 30 -14.43 -4.07 -16.54
C ALA A 30 -13.44 -5.14 -17.03
N LYS A 31 -12.14 -5.00 -16.72
CA LYS A 31 -11.09 -5.88 -17.27
C LYS A 31 -10.57 -6.92 -16.27
N TYR A 32 -10.54 -6.58 -14.99
CA TYR A 32 -9.91 -7.37 -13.94
C TYR A 32 -10.88 -7.62 -12.81
N LYS A 33 -10.65 -8.72 -12.08
CA LYS A 33 -11.31 -8.91 -10.78
C LYS A 33 -10.79 -7.84 -9.83
N VAL A 34 -11.70 -7.05 -9.25
CA VAL A 34 -11.37 -6.02 -8.26
C VAL A 34 -12.12 -6.32 -6.96
N LYS A 35 -11.41 -6.29 -5.83
CA LYS A 35 -12.02 -6.34 -4.49
C LYS A 35 -11.78 -5.01 -3.80
N GLN A 36 -12.86 -4.36 -3.38
CA GLN A 36 -12.83 -3.08 -2.70
C GLN A 36 -13.03 -3.30 -1.20
N TYR A 37 -12.25 -2.57 -0.39
CA TYR A 37 -12.40 -2.51 1.06
C TYR A 37 -12.27 -1.09 1.56
N THR A 38 -12.84 -0.83 2.74
CA THR A 38 -12.70 0.43 3.45
C THR A 38 -12.03 0.23 4.80
N LEU A 39 -11.11 1.14 5.16
CA LEU A 39 -10.44 1.16 6.47
C LEU A 39 -10.81 2.43 7.22
N ASP A 40 -11.26 2.30 8.47
CA ASP A 40 -11.48 3.44 9.38
C ASP A 40 -10.16 3.97 9.93
N THR A 41 -9.89 5.25 9.75
CA THR A 41 -8.66 5.91 10.21
C THR A 41 -8.79 6.47 11.63
N SER A 42 -9.94 6.33 12.29
CA SER A 42 -10.16 6.78 13.67
C SER A 42 -9.06 6.34 14.66
N PRO A 43 -8.46 5.14 14.56
CA PRO A 43 -7.32 4.75 15.40
C PRO A 43 -6.09 5.67 15.30
N TYR A 44 -5.89 6.35 14.15
CA TYR A 44 -4.86 7.38 13.99
C TYR A 44 -5.22 8.72 14.67
N GLY A 45 -6.43 8.89 15.18
CA GLY A 45 -6.94 10.12 15.77
C GLY A 45 -7.68 11.05 14.80
N ALA A 46 -7.87 10.63 13.54
CA ALA A 46 -8.64 11.38 12.54
C ALA A 46 -9.70 10.46 11.93
N LYS A 47 -10.98 10.79 12.10
CA LYS A 47 -12.08 9.99 11.54
C LYS A 47 -12.22 10.27 10.05
N ASN A 48 -11.75 9.33 9.23
CA ASN A 48 -11.84 9.34 7.78
C ASN A 48 -11.79 7.89 7.28
N THR A 49 -11.72 7.71 5.97
CA THR A 49 -11.71 6.38 5.34
C THR A 49 -10.56 6.27 4.36
N ILE A 50 -9.89 5.13 4.32
CA ILE A 50 -9.03 4.71 3.21
C ILE A 50 -9.85 3.76 2.34
N GLU A 51 -9.89 4.00 1.03
CA GLU A 51 -10.50 3.06 0.08
C GLU A 51 -9.40 2.25 -0.60
N MET A 52 -9.44 0.92 -0.40
CA MET A 52 -8.51 -0.02 -1.00
C MET A 52 -9.15 -0.73 -2.18
N TYR A 53 -8.43 -0.83 -3.30
CA TYR A 53 -8.85 -1.57 -4.49
C TYR A 53 -7.77 -2.60 -4.83
N ASN A 54 -8.04 -3.86 -4.53
CA ASN A 54 -7.20 -5.00 -4.89
C ASN A 54 -7.52 -5.42 -6.33
N VAL A 55 -6.64 -5.13 -7.28
CA VAL A 55 -6.79 -5.53 -8.68
C VAL A 55 -5.99 -6.81 -8.91
N PHE A 56 -6.68 -7.88 -9.29
CA PHE A 56 -6.08 -9.20 -9.44
C PHE A 56 -5.72 -9.51 -10.90
N TYR A 57 -4.61 -10.21 -11.07
CA TYR A 57 -4.27 -10.94 -12.28
C TYR A 57 -3.76 -12.31 -11.87
N ASP A 58 -4.34 -13.35 -12.45
CA ASP A 58 -3.96 -14.73 -12.15
C ASP A 58 -2.52 -14.99 -12.59
N GLY A 59 -1.77 -15.72 -11.76
CA GLY A 59 -0.38 -16.07 -12.04
C GLY A 59 -0.25 -17.21 -13.05
N ASN A 60 0.98 -17.67 -13.24
CA ASN A 60 1.27 -18.80 -14.12
C ASN A 60 0.89 -20.16 -13.49
N SER A 61 0.75 -20.22 -12.15
CA SER A 61 0.30 -21.39 -11.42
C SER A 61 -1.11 -21.18 -10.84
N LYS A 62 -1.78 -22.26 -10.43
CA LYS A 62 -3.12 -22.20 -9.84
C LYS A 62 -3.17 -21.47 -8.49
N ASP A 63 -2.03 -21.34 -7.81
CA ASP A 63 -1.93 -20.79 -6.47
C ASP A 63 -1.28 -19.41 -6.41
N ASP A 64 -0.67 -18.97 -7.51
CA ASP A 64 -0.02 -17.68 -7.60
C ASP A 64 -0.97 -16.61 -8.12
N CYS A 65 -0.82 -15.39 -7.61
CA CYS A 65 -1.51 -14.24 -8.16
C CYS A 65 -0.68 -12.97 -8.07
N TYR A 66 -0.96 -12.05 -8.98
CA TYR A 66 -0.47 -10.68 -8.92
C TYR A 66 -1.59 -9.79 -8.40
N ILE A 67 -1.25 -8.90 -7.46
CA ILE A 67 -2.14 -7.87 -6.95
C ILE A 67 -1.49 -6.52 -7.18
N VAL A 68 -2.22 -5.60 -7.81
CA VAL A 68 -1.92 -4.17 -7.72
C VAL A 68 -2.94 -3.57 -6.78
N LEU A 69 -2.47 -3.12 -5.61
CA LEU A 69 -3.28 -2.46 -4.60
C LEU A 69 -3.27 -0.96 -4.89
N PHE A 70 -4.46 -0.38 -5.10
CA PHE A 70 -4.64 1.07 -5.06
C PHE A 70 -5.23 1.47 -3.73
N SER A 71 -4.56 2.34 -2.99
CA SER A 71 -5.03 2.91 -1.73
C SER A 71 -5.35 4.37 -1.93
N VAL A 72 -6.63 4.74 -1.92
CA VAL A 72 -7.06 6.14 -1.97
C VAL A 72 -7.10 6.68 -0.54
N LEU A 73 -6.18 7.59 -0.26
CA LEU A 73 -5.91 8.08 1.08
C LEU A 73 -6.62 9.42 1.35
N PRO A 74 -7.06 9.65 2.60
CA PRO A 74 -7.73 10.88 2.94
C PRO A 74 -6.77 12.05 3.03
N GLU A 75 -7.21 13.22 2.56
CA GLU A 75 -6.61 14.45 3.05
C GLU A 75 -7.09 14.64 4.50
N LEU A 76 -6.18 14.78 5.46
CA LEU A 76 -6.48 14.73 6.90
C LEU A 76 -7.63 15.66 7.33
N ASP A 77 -7.77 16.80 6.66
CA ASP A 77 -8.78 17.83 6.93
C ASP A 77 -9.95 17.87 5.96
N SER A 78 -10.03 16.91 5.05
CA SER A 78 -11.11 16.86 4.08
C SER A 78 -12.15 15.83 4.43
N LYS A 79 -13.42 16.20 4.21
CA LYS A 79 -14.55 15.28 4.25
C LYS A 79 -14.61 14.33 3.04
N THR A 80 -13.75 14.53 2.03
CA THR A 80 -13.73 13.71 0.82
C THR A 80 -12.30 13.44 0.34
N ASN A 81 -12.07 12.20 -0.08
CA ASN A 81 -10.82 11.73 -0.69
C ASN A 81 -10.78 11.99 -2.19
N TRP A 82 -11.90 12.49 -2.75
CA TRP A 82 -12.12 12.66 -4.17
C TRP A 82 -12.40 14.13 -4.49
N GLU A 83 -11.87 14.60 -5.60
CA GLU A 83 -12.09 15.93 -6.15
C GLU A 83 -12.72 15.83 -7.53
N LYS A 84 -13.69 16.69 -7.82
CA LYS A 84 -14.31 16.75 -9.15
C LYS A 84 -13.26 17.21 -10.17
N ILE A 85 -13.24 16.58 -11.33
CA ILE A 85 -12.31 16.89 -12.41
C ILE A 85 -13.03 16.88 -13.76
N ASP A 86 -12.63 17.78 -14.66
CA ASP A 86 -13.17 17.79 -16.03
C ASP A 86 -12.54 16.67 -16.85
N TYR A 87 -13.37 15.84 -17.49
CA TYR A 87 -12.89 14.78 -18.38
C TYR A 87 -12.00 15.33 -19.51
N LYS A 88 -12.31 16.52 -20.02
CA LYS A 88 -11.54 17.12 -21.13
C LYS A 88 -10.09 17.39 -20.75
N THR A 89 -9.79 17.61 -19.46
CA THR A 89 -8.42 17.88 -18.98
C THR A 89 -7.61 16.61 -18.76
N ILE A 90 -8.26 15.45 -18.56
CA ILE A 90 -7.57 14.18 -18.25
C ILE A 90 -7.60 13.14 -19.37
N LYS A 91 -8.45 13.31 -20.40
CA LYS A 91 -8.72 12.31 -21.43
C LYS A 91 -7.48 11.76 -22.16
N ASN A 92 -6.43 12.56 -22.29
CA ASN A 92 -5.21 12.17 -23.00
C ASN A 92 -4.17 11.52 -22.06
N ASN A 93 -4.42 11.56 -20.76
CA ASN A 93 -3.44 11.23 -19.72
C ASN A 93 -3.80 9.93 -18.98
N PHE A 94 -4.78 9.20 -19.52
CA PHE A 94 -5.14 7.89 -19.00
C PHE A 94 -4.03 6.88 -19.26
N PHE A 95 -3.54 6.29 -18.19
CA PHE A 95 -2.65 5.16 -18.25
C PHE A 95 -3.41 3.93 -18.80
N PRO A 96 -2.86 3.23 -19.80
CA PRO A 96 -3.54 2.09 -20.39
C PRO A 96 -3.76 0.96 -19.38
N THR A 97 -5.01 0.62 -19.10
CA THR A 97 -5.38 -0.43 -18.12
C THR A 97 -4.71 -1.78 -18.40
N LYS A 98 -4.48 -2.11 -19.68
CA LYS A 98 -3.76 -3.34 -20.08
C LYS A 98 -2.30 -3.41 -19.60
N ASN A 99 -1.71 -2.29 -19.18
CA ASN A 99 -0.32 -2.21 -18.76
C ASN A 99 -0.13 -2.24 -17.24
N ILE A 100 -1.20 -2.34 -16.45
CA ILE A 100 -1.15 -2.18 -14.99
C ILE A 100 -0.18 -3.14 -14.32
N PHE A 101 -0.15 -4.39 -14.77
CA PHE A 101 0.73 -5.41 -14.20
C PHE A 101 2.16 -5.37 -14.75
N ARG A 102 2.49 -4.50 -15.73
CA ARG A 102 3.84 -4.46 -16.28
C ARG A 102 4.90 -4.10 -15.24
N ARG A 103 4.57 -3.23 -14.28
CA ARG A 103 5.49 -2.83 -13.19
C ARG A 103 5.88 -4.03 -12.34
N ILE A 104 4.91 -4.85 -11.93
CA ILE A 104 5.20 -6.06 -11.15
C ILE A 104 5.88 -7.15 -11.99
N MET A 105 5.51 -7.31 -13.27
CA MET A 105 6.21 -8.23 -14.16
C MET A 105 7.68 -7.85 -14.36
N HIS A 106 7.98 -6.55 -14.42
CA HIS A 106 9.35 -6.05 -14.43
C HIS A 106 10.10 -6.39 -13.15
N LYS A 107 9.47 -6.17 -11.98
CA LYS A 107 10.06 -6.53 -10.68
C LYS A 107 10.39 -8.03 -10.56
N VAL A 108 9.53 -8.90 -11.11
CA VAL A 108 9.68 -10.36 -11.03
C VAL A 108 10.67 -10.89 -12.06
N PHE A 109 10.52 -10.52 -13.33
CA PHE A 109 11.24 -11.16 -14.45
C PHE A 109 12.28 -10.26 -15.12
N GLY A 110 12.41 -8.99 -14.72
CA GLY A 110 13.31 -8.03 -15.36
C GLY A 110 12.86 -7.56 -16.76
N VAL A 111 11.65 -7.91 -17.19
CA VAL A 111 11.11 -7.56 -18.52
C VAL A 111 10.35 -6.23 -18.53
N PHE A 112 10.11 -5.59 -19.68
CA PHE A 112 9.39 -4.31 -19.83
C PHE A 112 10.07 -3.06 -19.21
N SER A 113 11.38 -2.89 -19.35
CA SER A 113 12.20 -1.83 -18.73
C SER A 113 11.92 -0.35 -19.13
N ASN A 114 10.82 -0.03 -19.80
CA ASN A 114 10.54 1.36 -20.24
C ASN A 114 9.82 2.17 -19.16
N GLU A 115 10.05 3.49 -19.12
CA GLU A 115 9.42 4.39 -18.14
C GLU A 115 7.88 4.40 -18.17
N ASN A 116 7.31 3.89 -19.25
CA ASN A 116 5.87 3.74 -19.43
C ASN A 116 5.23 2.69 -18.50
N ILE A 117 5.99 1.98 -17.66
CA ILE A 117 5.46 1.10 -16.61
C ILE A 117 5.28 1.81 -15.26
N TYR A 118 5.81 3.02 -15.06
CA TYR A 118 5.74 3.70 -13.77
C TYR A 118 4.33 4.23 -13.51
N ILE A 119 3.71 3.69 -12.45
CA ILE A 119 2.38 4.08 -11.94
C ILE A 119 2.46 4.63 -10.51
N ASN A 120 3.66 5.01 -10.03
CA ASN A 120 3.91 5.43 -8.64
C ASN A 120 3.22 6.75 -8.26
N LYS A 121 2.84 7.58 -9.24
CA LYS A 121 2.23 8.91 -9.04
C LYS A 121 0.89 9.06 -9.77
N VAL A 122 0.16 7.96 -9.98
CA VAL A 122 -1.15 8.02 -10.67
C VAL A 122 -2.24 8.52 -9.73
N LYS A 123 -3.26 9.16 -10.29
CA LYS A 123 -4.54 9.37 -9.61
C LYS A 123 -5.56 8.36 -10.11
N LEU A 124 -6.32 7.77 -9.21
CA LEU A 124 -7.47 6.95 -9.55
C LEU A 124 -8.64 7.88 -9.91
N VAL A 125 -9.43 7.53 -10.92
CA VAL A 125 -10.58 8.32 -11.39
C VAL A 125 -11.81 7.44 -11.39
N LYS A 126 -12.91 7.92 -10.83
CA LYS A 126 -14.23 7.26 -10.91
C LYS A 126 -15.25 8.16 -11.58
N LYS A 127 -16.22 7.53 -12.25
CA LYS A 127 -17.34 8.22 -12.88
C LYS A 127 -18.60 7.98 -12.07
N ILE A 128 -19.27 9.05 -11.65
CA ILE A 128 -20.53 8.98 -10.89
C ILE A 128 -21.53 9.89 -11.58
N LYS A 129 -22.66 9.32 -12.04
CA LYS A 129 -23.75 10.06 -12.69
C LYS A 129 -23.29 11.00 -13.82
N GLY A 130 -22.28 10.58 -14.59
CA GLY A 130 -21.74 11.36 -15.71
C GLY A 130 -20.59 12.32 -15.35
N GLU A 131 -20.34 12.57 -14.07
CA GLU A 131 -19.25 13.41 -13.58
C GLU A 131 -18.02 12.56 -13.22
N TYR A 132 -16.82 13.14 -13.36
CA TYR A 132 -15.57 12.48 -13.05
C TYR A 132 -14.98 13.04 -11.76
N TYR A 133 -14.41 12.14 -10.95
CA TYR A 133 -13.74 12.48 -9.71
C TYR A 133 -12.38 11.80 -9.65
N ALA A 134 -11.33 12.57 -9.40
CA ALA A 134 -9.98 12.05 -9.19
C ALA A 134 -9.70 11.90 -7.70
N SER A 135 -8.91 10.89 -7.32
CA SER A 135 -8.38 10.74 -5.97
C SER A 135 -7.42 11.89 -5.66
N LYS A 136 -7.48 12.44 -4.45
CA LYS A 136 -6.51 13.44 -3.99
C LYS A 136 -5.12 12.82 -3.81
N TYR A 137 -5.07 11.71 -3.09
CA TYR A 137 -3.89 10.90 -2.86
C TYR A 137 -4.20 9.45 -3.23
N CYS A 138 -3.29 8.83 -3.98
CA CYS A 138 -3.38 7.42 -4.33
C CYS A 138 -1.99 6.78 -4.21
N TRP A 139 -1.88 5.78 -3.35
CA TRP A 139 -0.72 4.90 -3.30
C TRP A 139 -0.97 3.66 -4.14
N VAL A 140 0.10 3.15 -4.75
CA VAL A 140 0.02 1.97 -5.62
C VAL A 140 1.12 0.99 -5.26
N GLU A 141 0.74 -0.13 -4.67
CA GLU A 141 1.62 -1.21 -4.28
C GLU A 141 1.47 -2.44 -5.18
N ASP A 142 2.57 -3.14 -5.40
CA ASP A 142 2.60 -4.37 -6.19
C ASP A 142 2.84 -5.55 -5.24
N PHE A 143 2.08 -6.63 -5.41
CA PHE A 143 2.28 -7.87 -4.67
C PHE A 143 2.26 -9.09 -5.59
N TYR A 144 3.27 -9.94 -5.47
CA TYR A 144 3.32 -11.25 -6.09
C TYR A 144 3.08 -12.30 -5.01
N CYS A 145 1.87 -12.84 -4.96
CA CYS A 145 1.48 -13.83 -3.97
C CYS A 145 1.85 -15.23 -4.48
N ILE A 146 2.55 -15.99 -3.65
CA ILE A 146 2.97 -17.35 -3.95
C ILE A 146 2.74 -18.26 -2.75
N ASN A 147 2.59 -19.55 -3.03
CA ASN A 147 2.38 -20.59 -2.03
C ASN A 147 3.44 -21.70 -2.17
N ASP A 148 4.71 -21.30 -2.28
CA ASP A 148 5.81 -22.21 -2.56
C ASP A 148 6.64 -22.48 -1.31
N SER A 149 6.84 -23.77 -1.02
CA SER A 149 7.84 -24.20 -0.06
C SER A 149 9.19 -24.28 -0.77
N PHE A 150 10.09 -23.35 -0.45
CA PHE A 150 11.45 -23.39 -0.97
C PHE A 150 12.36 -24.13 0.01
N PRO A 151 13.23 -25.03 -0.47
CA PRO A 151 14.19 -25.72 0.40
C PRO A 151 15.29 -24.79 0.94
N ILE A 152 15.35 -23.56 0.44
CA ILE A 152 16.30 -22.53 0.84
C ILE A 152 15.56 -21.21 1.13
N PRO A 153 16.04 -20.36 2.06
CA PRO A 153 15.50 -19.02 2.24
C PRO A 153 15.65 -18.20 0.94
N ILE A 154 14.54 -17.69 0.41
CA ILE A 154 14.53 -16.80 -0.76
C ILE A 154 14.20 -15.39 -0.30
N ALA A 155 14.97 -14.42 -0.78
CA ALA A 155 14.65 -13.00 -0.61
C ALA A 155 13.35 -12.69 -1.36
N THR A 156 12.29 -12.41 -0.61
CA THR A 156 10.97 -11.99 -1.12
C THR A 156 10.94 -10.52 -1.52
N LYS A 157 12.00 -9.75 -1.23
CA LYS A 157 12.11 -8.30 -1.48
C LYS A 157 10.88 -7.59 -0.90
N SER A 158 10.55 -6.39 -1.38
CA SER A 158 9.42 -5.59 -0.88
C SER A 158 8.08 -5.88 -1.56
N PHE A 159 7.91 -7.02 -2.25
CA PHE A 159 6.69 -7.27 -3.02
C PHE A 159 6.25 -8.73 -3.13
N ILE A 160 7.05 -9.73 -2.76
CA ILE A 160 6.62 -11.13 -2.82
C ILE A 160 5.97 -11.52 -1.49
N LEU A 161 4.73 -12.02 -1.56
CA LEU A 161 3.98 -12.56 -0.43
C LEU A 161 4.03 -14.08 -0.50
N ASN A 162 5.07 -14.67 0.08
CA ASN A 162 5.11 -16.12 0.25
C ASN A 162 4.43 -16.51 1.56
N VAL A 163 3.33 -17.26 1.47
CA VAL A 163 2.58 -17.72 2.65
C VAL A 163 3.21 -18.94 3.35
N ASN A 164 4.16 -19.61 2.69
CA ASN A 164 4.91 -20.76 3.24
C ASN A 164 6.29 -20.38 3.81
N GLN A 165 6.60 -19.08 3.91
CA GLN A 165 7.86 -18.67 4.52
C GLN A 165 7.83 -18.85 6.06
N PRO A 166 8.99 -18.97 6.73
CA PRO A 166 9.04 -19.01 8.19
C PRO A 166 8.40 -17.78 8.84
N ILE A 167 7.58 -18.01 9.86
CA ILE A 167 6.99 -16.93 10.65
C ILE A 167 8.12 -16.20 11.39
N THR A 168 8.28 -14.92 11.09
CA THR A 168 9.33 -14.05 11.64
C THR A 168 8.67 -12.83 12.29
N PRO A 169 8.30 -12.89 13.58
CA PRO A 169 7.70 -11.76 14.28
C PRO A 169 8.61 -10.52 14.25
N ILE A 170 8.02 -9.32 14.25
CA ILE A 170 8.79 -8.06 14.19
C ILE A 170 9.77 -7.94 15.36
N GLY A 171 9.37 -8.37 16.56
CA GLY A 171 10.26 -8.41 17.74
C GLY A 171 11.52 -9.26 17.53
N ALA A 172 11.41 -10.41 16.88
CA ALA A 172 12.56 -11.27 16.60
C ALA A 172 13.54 -10.59 15.63
N LEU A 173 13.02 -9.96 14.57
CA LEU A 173 13.84 -9.17 13.65
C LEU A 173 14.49 -7.97 14.35
N ARG A 174 13.76 -7.30 15.25
CA ARG A 174 14.26 -6.18 16.05
C ARG A 174 15.45 -6.58 16.90
N ASP A 175 15.34 -7.69 17.63
CA ASP A 175 16.41 -8.19 18.49
C ASP A 175 17.64 -8.58 17.67
N PHE A 176 17.44 -9.21 16.51
CA PHE A 176 18.52 -9.53 15.59
C PHE A 176 19.20 -8.27 15.02
N PHE A 177 18.40 -7.29 14.56
CA PHE A 177 18.90 -6.02 14.02
C PHE A 177 19.74 -5.25 15.05
N ARG A 178 19.26 -5.15 16.30
CA ARG A 178 20.00 -4.45 17.37
C ARG A 178 21.34 -5.11 17.69
N LYS A 179 21.43 -6.44 17.62
CA LYS A 179 22.71 -7.16 17.77
C LYS A 179 23.67 -6.86 16.62
N LEU A 180 23.14 -6.79 15.39
CA LEU A 180 23.93 -6.59 14.18
C LEU A 180 24.37 -5.13 13.99
N SER A 181 23.59 -4.18 14.49
CA SER A 181 23.82 -2.75 14.34
C SER A 181 23.73 -2.05 15.70
N PRO A 182 24.69 -2.28 16.63
CA PRO A 182 24.64 -1.76 17.99
C PRO A 182 24.77 -0.23 18.06
N LEU A 183 25.25 0.40 16.99
CA LEU A 183 25.34 1.86 16.86
C LEU A 183 24.00 2.51 16.48
N CYS A 184 23.01 1.70 16.11
CA CYS A 184 21.67 2.18 15.80
C CYS A 184 20.87 2.39 17.08
N GLN A 185 20.46 3.65 17.32
CA GLN A 185 19.68 4.03 18.49
C GLN A 185 18.26 3.42 18.43
N ASP A 186 17.64 3.46 17.26
CA ASP A 186 16.27 3.00 17.04
C ASP A 186 16.21 1.89 15.98
N PHE A 187 15.31 0.92 16.19
CA PHE A 187 14.91 -0.01 15.15
C PHE A 187 14.16 0.76 14.05
N PRO A 188 14.33 0.46 12.74
CA PRO A 188 13.75 1.28 11.67
C PRO A 188 12.25 1.52 11.75
N PHE A 189 11.46 0.56 12.23
CA PHE A 189 10.04 0.82 12.48
C PHE A 189 9.82 1.83 13.61
N GLU A 190 10.67 1.86 14.63
CA GLU A 190 10.57 2.69 15.85
C GLU A 190 11.14 4.11 15.69
N GLN A 191 11.86 4.39 14.60
CA GLN A 191 12.48 5.69 14.36
C GLN A 191 11.44 6.84 14.42
N ASN A 192 11.72 7.80 15.30
CA ASN A 192 10.97 9.06 15.42
C ASN A 192 11.91 10.28 15.30
N THR A 193 13.16 10.08 14.89
CA THR A 193 14.23 11.09 14.82
C THR A 193 14.83 11.15 13.41
N ASP A 194 15.59 12.21 13.13
CA ASP A 194 16.31 12.37 11.85
C ASP A 194 17.50 11.41 11.69
N SER A 195 17.78 10.55 12.68
CA SER A 195 18.85 9.56 12.63
C SER A 195 18.37 8.29 11.92
N PHE A 196 18.70 8.19 10.62
CA PHE A 196 18.34 7.02 9.82
C PHE A 196 19.40 5.93 9.94
N CYS A 197 19.03 4.81 10.54
CA CYS A 197 19.80 3.58 10.42
C CYS A 197 19.43 2.81 9.15
N GLY A 198 20.43 2.64 8.27
CA GLY A 198 20.29 1.86 7.05
C GLY A 198 19.89 0.40 7.35
N ILE A 199 19.02 -0.14 6.51
CA ILE A 199 18.63 -1.55 6.56
C ILE A 199 19.63 -2.35 5.71
N PRO A 200 20.37 -3.30 6.29
CA PRO A 200 21.24 -4.19 5.52
C PRO A 200 20.46 -4.93 4.44
N ASP A 201 21.04 -5.04 3.23
CA ASP A 201 20.36 -5.61 2.07
C ASP A 201 19.80 -7.01 2.29
N PHE A 202 20.50 -7.85 3.05
CA PHE A 202 20.06 -9.21 3.33
C PHE A 202 18.89 -9.29 4.32
N LEU A 203 18.58 -8.20 5.04
CA LEU A 203 17.37 -8.09 5.86
C LEU A 203 16.20 -7.48 5.09
N LYS A 204 16.43 -6.93 3.89
CA LYS A 204 15.38 -6.28 3.09
C LYS A 204 14.40 -7.32 2.57
N ASN A 205 13.20 -7.38 3.17
CA ASN A 205 12.25 -8.44 2.87
C ASN A 205 10.80 -8.08 3.19
N THR A 206 9.88 -8.89 2.68
CA THR A 206 8.48 -8.94 3.11
C THR A 206 8.29 -10.19 3.95
N TYR A 207 8.26 -10.00 5.27
CA TYR A 207 8.25 -11.06 6.26
C TYR A 207 6.81 -11.42 6.64
N LEU A 208 6.53 -12.71 6.75
CA LEU A 208 5.32 -13.21 7.39
C LEU A 208 5.48 -13.11 8.91
N SER A 209 4.73 -12.24 9.58
CA SER A 209 4.82 -12.05 11.03
C SER A 209 3.94 -12.98 11.84
N ASN A 210 2.77 -13.34 11.30
CA ASN A 210 1.79 -14.16 11.99
C ASN A 210 0.80 -14.79 10.98
N ILE A 211 0.13 -15.86 11.41
CA ILE A 211 -1.04 -16.41 10.74
C ILE A 211 -2.16 -16.47 11.78
N GLU A 212 -3.34 -15.97 11.45
CA GLU A 212 -4.52 -16.03 12.33
C GLU A 212 -5.77 -16.45 11.54
N GLU A 213 -6.74 -17.07 12.21
CA GLU A 213 -8.05 -17.38 11.64
C GLU A 213 -9.10 -16.40 12.19
N ARG A 214 -9.94 -15.84 11.31
CA ARG A 214 -11.13 -15.06 11.71
C ARG A 214 -12.30 -15.38 10.80
N GLY A 215 -13.43 -15.78 11.38
CA GLY A 215 -14.64 -16.11 10.60
C GLY A 215 -14.39 -17.10 9.46
N GLY A 216 -13.54 -18.10 9.69
CA GLY A 216 -13.14 -19.11 8.71
C GLY A 216 -12.16 -18.65 7.63
N ASP A 217 -11.74 -17.39 7.63
CA ASP A 217 -10.67 -16.92 6.75
C ASP A 217 -9.32 -17.10 7.44
N MET A 218 -8.37 -17.70 6.71
CA MET A 218 -6.95 -17.70 7.08
C MET A 218 -6.31 -16.39 6.65
N ILE A 219 -5.77 -15.65 7.61
CA ILE A 219 -5.16 -14.33 7.43
C ILE A 219 -3.65 -14.47 7.64
N TYR A 220 -2.90 -14.09 6.62
CA TYR A 220 -1.44 -14.03 6.64
C TYR A 220 -1.01 -12.59 6.88
N CYS A 221 -0.45 -12.32 8.05
CA CYS A 221 0.01 -10.99 8.42
C CYS A 221 1.46 -10.79 7.98
N PHE A 222 1.71 -9.73 7.21
CA PHE A 222 3.02 -9.40 6.68
C PHE A 222 3.48 -8.02 7.14
N TYR A 223 4.79 -7.80 7.08
CA TYR A 223 5.40 -6.48 7.16
C TYR A 223 6.55 -6.36 6.17
N GLN A 224 6.73 -5.16 5.63
CA GLN A 224 7.81 -4.84 4.69
C GLN A 224 8.95 -4.17 5.43
N PHE A 225 10.11 -4.81 5.52
CA PHE A 225 11.33 -4.19 6.05
C PHE A 225 12.21 -3.79 4.87
N TYR A 226 12.10 -2.55 4.41
CA TYR A 226 12.80 -2.02 3.23
C TYR A 226 13.03 -0.50 3.38
N GLU A 227 13.86 0.12 2.55
CA GLU A 227 14.17 1.57 2.60
C GLU A 227 12.94 2.49 2.50
N ASN A 228 11.84 2.00 1.95
CA ASN A 228 10.56 2.70 1.78
C ASN A 228 9.53 2.32 2.86
N LEU A 229 10.00 1.86 4.02
CA LEU A 229 9.21 1.39 5.17
C LEU A 229 7.99 2.24 5.52
N HIS A 230 8.08 3.54 5.29
CA HIS A 230 7.06 4.47 5.69
C HIS A 230 6.26 5.07 4.52
N THR A 231 6.73 4.97 3.27
CA THR A 231 6.06 5.54 2.09
C THR A 231 5.07 4.57 1.41
N ASN A 232 4.93 3.36 1.94
CA ASN A 232 3.98 2.31 1.51
C ASN A 232 3.22 1.75 2.72
N ILE A 233 2.31 0.80 2.48
CA ILE A 233 1.71 -0.05 3.51
C ILE A 233 2.78 -0.86 4.26
N SER A 234 3.04 -0.45 5.50
CA SER A 234 4.16 -0.95 6.31
C SER A 234 3.91 -2.36 6.86
N ARG A 235 2.67 -2.62 7.29
CA ARG A 235 2.16 -3.87 7.88
C ARG A 235 0.76 -4.12 7.35
N PHE A 236 0.43 -5.35 7.02
CA PHE A 236 -0.85 -5.67 6.38
C PHE A 236 -1.28 -7.12 6.56
N GLY A 237 -2.57 -7.36 6.37
CA GLY A 237 -3.17 -8.69 6.34
C GLY A 237 -3.54 -9.08 4.92
N TYR A 238 -3.14 -10.28 4.50
CA TYR A 238 -3.49 -10.89 3.23
C TYR A 238 -4.39 -12.12 3.45
N VAL A 239 -5.46 -12.22 2.68
CA VAL A 239 -6.33 -13.40 2.64
C VAL A 239 -6.42 -13.90 1.20
N LYS A 240 -6.14 -15.19 0.99
CA LYS A 240 -6.17 -15.80 -0.34
C LYS A 240 -7.55 -15.59 -1.00
N GLY A 241 -7.57 -15.12 -2.24
CA GLY A 241 -8.79 -14.84 -2.99
C GLY A 241 -9.56 -13.56 -2.61
N LYS A 242 -9.25 -12.94 -1.45
CA LYS A 242 -9.78 -11.65 -0.99
C LYS A 242 -8.78 -10.50 -1.16
N GLY A 243 -7.48 -10.78 -1.10
CA GLY A 243 -6.39 -9.82 -1.32
C GLY A 243 -5.86 -9.21 -0.03
N ILE A 244 -5.39 -7.98 -0.09
CA ILE A 244 -4.99 -7.19 1.07
C ILE A 244 -6.26 -6.63 1.74
N VAL A 245 -6.45 -7.00 3.02
CA VAL A 245 -7.68 -6.74 3.77
C VAL A 245 -7.44 -5.93 5.04
N ALA A 246 -6.19 -5.61 5.35
CA ALA A 246 -5.83 -4.76 6.47
C ALA A 246 -4.50 -4.06 6.20
N GLY A 247 -4.27 -2.89 6.81
CA GLY A 247 -3.08 -2.09 6.52
C GLY A 247 -2.71 -1.05 7.57
N VAL A 248 -1.44 -0.64 7.55
CA VAL A 248 -0.89 0.47 8.34
C VAL A 248 -0.17 1.44 7.41
N TYR A 249 -0.65 2.68 7.36
CA TYR A 249 -0.25 3.76 6.46
C TYR A 249 0.57 4.83 7.20
N PHE A 250 1.73 4.45 7.73
CA PHE A 250 2.47 5.25 8.70
C PHE A 250 2.77 6.69 8.26
N ASN A 251 3.51 6.95 7.16
CA ASN A 251 3.89 8.33 6.80
C ASN A 251 2.70 9.22 6.49
N HIS A 252 1.60 8.65 5.97
CA HIS A 252 0.45 9.46 5.58
C HIS A 252 -0.19 10.15 6.79
N PHE A 253 -0.15 9.50 7.97
CA PHE A 253 -0.69 10.03 9.22
C PHE A 253 0.40 10.46 10.21
N MET A 254 1.67 10.56 9.79
CA MET A 254 2.77 10.98 10.67
C MET A 254 3.76 11.95 9.98
N PRO A 255 3.31 13.13 9.49
CA PRO A 255 4.24 14.21 9.12
C PRO A 255 4.95 14.84 10.35
N GLY A 256 4.53 14.48 11.56
CA GLY A 256 5.03 14.91 12.88
C GLY A 256 4.01 14.50 13.97
N PRO A 257 4.35 14.61 15.28
CA PRO A 257 3.40 14.28 16.37
C PRO A 257 2.17 15.20 16.40
N PHE A 258 2.23 16.33 15.70
CA PHE A 258 1.19 17.33 15.61
C PHE A 258 1.07 17.87 14.19
N PHE A 259 -0.14 18.17 13.74
CA PHE A 259 -0.39 18.95 12.53
C PHE A 259 -1.42 20.05 12.81
N ILE A 260 -1.33 21.14 12.05
CA ILE A 260 -2.32 22.23 12.08
C ILE A 260 -3.37 21.90 11.03
N ASP A 261 -4.62 21.75 11.46
CA ASP A 261 -5.71 21.51 10.52
C ASP A 261 -6.08 22.78 9.73
N LYS A 262 -6.90 22.64 8.69
CA LYS A 262 -7.43 23.78 7.91
C LYS A 262 -8.16 24.86 8.72
N THR A 263 -8.53 24.57 9.96
CA THR A 263 -9.16 25.53 10.88
C THR A 263 -8.17 26.22 11.82
N GLY A 264 -6.88 25.91 11.68
CA GLY A 264 -5.81 26.47 12.51
C GLY A 264 -5.62 25.73 13.85
N ASN A 265 -6.32 24.60 14.06
CA ASN A 265 -6.26 23.87 15.32
C ASN A 265 -5.19 22.77 15.30
N TRP A 266 -4.50 22.63 16.43
CA TRP A 266 -3.55 21.55 16.64
C TRP A 266 -4.26 20.21 16.80
N ARG A 267 -3.87 19.22 16.00
CA ARG A 267 -4.33 17.85 16.13
C ARG A 267 -3.17 16.91 16.39
N LYS A 268 -3.37 16.02 17.37
CA LYS A 268 -2.41 14.96 17.72
C LYS A 268 -2.79 13.68 16.97
N LEU A 269 -1.94 13.25 16.05
CA LEU A 269 -2.07 11.94 15.41
C LEU A 269 -1.39 10.88 16.27
N LYS A 270 -1.90 9.65 16.21
CA LYS A 270 -1.41 8.52 17.01
C LYS A 270 -0.72 7.51 16.11
N ARG A 271 0.43 7.02 16.56
CA ARG A 271 1.05 5.83 16.00
C ARG A 271 0.28 4.59 16.43
N LEU A 272 -0.06 3.72 15.48
CA LEU A 272 -0.68 2.44 15.81
C LEU A 272 0.33 1.50 16.50
N PRO A 273 -0.09 0.79 17.56
CA PRO A 273 0.67 -0.30 18.15
C PRO A 273 1.17 -1.31 17.12
N GLU A 274 2.27 -2.00 17.43
CA GLU A 274 2.92 -2.97 16.52
C GLU A 274 2.01 -4.16 16.14
N ASN A 275 1.11 -4.55 17.04
CA ASN A 275 0.16 -5.64 16.86
C ASN A 275 -1.19 -5.19 16.28
N GLU A 276 -1.36 -3.90 15.97
CA GLU A 276 -2.61 -3.37 15.45
C GLU A 276 -2.54 -3.11 13.93
N LEU A 277 -3.59 -3.52 13.23
CA LEU A 277 -3.83 -3.25 11.81
C LEU A 277 -5.19 -2.57 11.66
N LEU A 278 -5.33 -1.65 10.70
CA LEU A 278 -6.66 -1.20 10.28
C LEU A 278 -7.28 -2.29 9.42
N TRP A 279 -8.39 -2.87 9.88
CA TRP A 279 -9.09 -3.98 9.22
C TRP A 279 -10.21 -3.49 8.30
N ALA A 280 -10.42 -4.19 7.18
CA ALA A 280 -11.53 -3.96 6.26
C ALA A 280 -12.89 -4.02 6.99
N GLU A 281 -13.64 -2.91 6.92
CA GLU A 281 -14.95 -2.79 7.57
C GLU A 281 -15.97 -3.81 7.03
N GLU A 282 -15.87 -4.14 5.74
CA GLU A 282 -16.72 -5.15 5.09
C GLU A 282 -16.50 -6.55 5.70
N LEU A 283 -15.25 -6.88 6.04
CA LEU A 283 -14.92 -8.19 6.60
C LEU A 283 -15.23 -8.30 8.09
N LYS A 284 -15.10 -7.21 8.86
CA LYS A 284 -15.53 -7.20 10.27
C LYS A 284 -17.01 -7.65 10.40
N LYS A 285 -17.86 -7.14 9.51
CA LYS A 285 -19.29 -7.51 9.46
C LYS A 285 -19.48 -8.97 9.02
N GLU A 286 -18.74 -9.42 8.01
CA GLU A 286 -18.77 -10.81 7.54
C GLU A 286 -18.38 -11.79 8.65
N TRP A 287 -17.26 -11.53 9.33
CA TRP A 287 -16.75 -12.38 10.41
C TRP A 287 -17.68 -12.41 11.61
N ALA A 288 -18.23 -11.27 12.02
CA ALA A 288 -19.21 -11.21 13.11
C ALA A 288 -20.43 -12.10 12.82
N LYS A 289 -20.97 -12.02 11.59
CA LYS A 289 -22.12 -12.83 11.19
C LYS A 289 -21.80 -14.33 11.20
N LYS A 290 -20.64 -14.73 10.65
CA LYS A 290 -20.22 -16.13 10.63
C LYS A 290 -20.00 -16.69 12.03
N GLU A 291 -19.47 -15.87 12.93
CA GLU A 291 -19.26 -16.25 14.33
C GLU A 291 -20.59 -16.46 15.07
N GLU A 292 -21.59 -15.62 14.80
CA GLU A 292 -22.95 -15.83 15.32
C GLU A 292 -23.58 -17.12 14.75
N GLU A 293 -23.39 -17.40 13.46
CA GLU A 293 -23.88 -18.63 12.83
C GLU A 293 -23.21 -19.88 13.43
N ARG A 294 -21.89 -19.87 13.64
CA ARG A 294 -21.15 -20.96 14.31
C ARG A 294 -21.71 -21.23 15.71
N LYS A 295 -21.86 -20.18 16.52
CA LYS A 295 -22.46 -20.26 17.87
C LYS A 295 -23.88 -20.82 17.86
N ARG A 296 -24.71 -20.44 16.87
CA ARG A 296 -26.08 -20.98 16.71
C ARG A 296 -26.08 -22.46 16.33
N MET A 297 -25.09 -22.91 15.57
CA MET A 297 -24.94 -24.31 15.17
C MET A 297 -24.27 -25.19 16.22
N GLY A 298 -23.81 -24.62 17.35
CA GLY A 298 -23.10 -25.36 18.40
C GLY A 298 -21.71 -25.83 17.99
N ILE A 299 -21.10 -25.14 17.01
CA ILE A 299 -19.74 -25.35 16.51
C ILE A 299 -18.85 -24.23 17.04
#